data_AF-A0A7R9BAP3-F1
#
_entry.id   AF-A0A7R9BAP3-F1
#
_cell.length_a   1.000
_cell.length_b   1.000
_cell.length_c   1.000
_cell.angle_alpha   90.00
_cell.angle_beta   90.00
_cell.angle_gamma   90.00
#
_symmetry.space_group_name_H-M   'P 1'
#
loop_
_entity.id
_entity.type
_entity.pdbx_description
1 polymer ?
#
loop_
_entity_poly.entity_id
_entity_poly.type
_entity_poly.pdbx_seq_one_letter_code
_entity_poly.pdbx_strand_id
1 'polypeptide(L)' 'MTQGVHCEACAPGFYGNALNGGHCRPCDCTTDGAGCHPLTGQCFCATKGVIGEQCDQCDADNSFLNGTGTCYCELE' A
#
# COMPACT_ATOMS: atom_id res chain seq x y z
N MET A 1 5.81 -8.54 13.75
CA MET A 1 6.27 -9.79 13.10
C MET A 1 7.45 -9.43 12.21
N THR A 2 8.65 -9.94 12.50
CA THR A 2 9.91 -9.62 11.79
C THR A 2 10.39 -10.81 10.94
N GLN A 3 11.32 -10.59 10.02
CA GLN A 3 12.02 -11.60 9.23
C GLN A 3 13.52 -11.28 9.09
N GLY A 4 14.28 -12.21 8.50
CA GLY A 4 15.72 -12.10 8.30
C GLY A 4 16.51 -12.86 9.37
N VAL A 5 17.78 -13.14 9.09
CA VAL A 5 18.62 -13.96 9.99
C VAL A 5 18.78 -13.29 11.35
N HIS A 6 18.79 -11.96 11.36
CA HIS A 6 18.95 -11.12 12.54
C HIS A 6 17.70 -10.28 12.83
N CYS A 7 16.53 -10.68 12.32
CA CYS A 7 15.29 -9.93 12.47
C CYS A 7 15.38 -8.49 11.97
N GLU A 8 16.15 -8.26 10.91
CA GLU A 8 16.50 -6.93 10.38
C GLU A 8 15.39 -6.29 9.53
N ALA A 9 14.35 -7.05 9.17
CA ALA A 9 13.23 -6.56 8.35
C ALA A 9 11.87 -6.95 8.93
N CYS A 10 10.81 -6.23 8.55
CA CYS A 10 9.45 -6.67 8.83
C CYS A 10 9.06 -7.82 7.90
N ALA A 11 8.24 -8.75 8.39
CA ALA A 11 7.74 -9.86 7.58
C ALA A 11 6.91 -9.35 6.39
N PRO A 12 6.73 -10.13 5.31
CA PRO A 12 5.89 -9.74 4.19
C PRO A 12 4.47 -9.38 4.66
N GLY A 13 3.93 -8.27 4.15
CA GLY A 13 2.66 -7.72 4.63
C GLY A 13 2.77 -6.83 5.87
N PHE A 14 3.99 -6.55 6.36
CA PHE A 14 4.24 -5.62 7.45
C PHE A 14 5.31 -4.59 7.08
N TYR A 15 5.23 -3.41 7.69
CA TYR A 15 6.19 -2.32 7.51
C TYR A 15 6.61 -1.70 8.84
N GLY A 16 7.75 -1.01 8.84
CA GLY A 16 8.26 -0.24 9.97
C GLY A 16 9.68 -0.62 10.35
N ASN A 17 10.03 -0.41 11.62
CA ASN A 17 11.37 -0.70 12.12
C ASN A 17 11.41 -2.04 12.87
N ALA A 18 12.12 -3.00 12.29
CA ALA A 18 12.26 -4.35 12.84
C ALA A 18 13.29 -4.45 13.99
N LEU A 19 14.18 -3.48 14.14
CA LEU A 19 15.24 -3.48 15.16
C LEU A 19 14.72 -3.04 16.54
N ASN A 20 15.39 -3.50 17.61
CA ASN A 20 15.23 -3.01 18.99
C ASN A 20 13.78 -2.93 19.52
N GLY A 21 13.00 -4.01 19.40
CA GLY A 21 11.64 -4.07 19.93
C GLY A 21 10.53 -4.13 18.86
N GLY A 22 10.90 -4.06 17.58
CA GLY A 22 10.06 -4.52 16.46
C GLY A 22 8.74 -3.78 16.30
N HIS A 23 8.81 -2.53 15.85
CA HIS A 23 7.63 -1.74 15.47
C HIS A 23 7.21 -2.07 14.04
N CYS A 24 6.76 -3.31 13.82
CA CYS A 24 6.17 -3.73 12.55
C CYS A 24 4.65 -3.65 12.60
N ARG A 25 4.06 -2.87 11.70
CA ARG A 25 2.62 -2.68 11.52
C ARG A 25 2.15 -3.42 10.26
N PRO A 26 0.95 -4.01 10.23
CA PRO A 26 0.43 -4.60 9.00
C PRO A 26 0.25 -3.52 7.94
N CYS A 27 0.49 -3.86 6.68
CA CYS A 27 0.09 -3.03 5.56
C CYS A 27 -1.43 -2.84 5.59
N ASP A 28 -1.89 -1.61 5.34
CA ASP A 28 -3.31 -1.25 5.32
C ASP A 28 -3.69 -0.80 3.90
N CYS A 29 -3.66 -1.75 2.96
CA CYS A 29 -3.93 -1.47 1.56
C CYS A 29 -5.36 -1.87 1.22
N THR A 30 -6.10 -1.01 0.51
CA THR A 30 -7.48 -1.29 0.08
C THR A 30 -7.54 -2.47 -0.91
N THR A 31 -6.47 -2.67 -1.67
CA THR A 31 -6.36 -3.76 -2.64
C THR A 31 -5.80 -5.00 -1.96
N ASP A 32 -6.64 -6.05 -1.86
CA ASP A 32 -6.22 -7.33 -1.31
C ASP A 32 -4.97 -7.88 -2.00
N GLY A 33 -4.00 -8.34 -1.19
CA GLY A 33 -2.74 -8.91 -1.68
C GLY A 33 -1.72 -7.89 -2.19
N ALA A 34 -2.02 -6.58 -2.16
CA ALA A 34 -1.03 -5.56 -2.42
C ALA A 34 0.00 -5.53 -1.27
N GLY A 35 1.28 -5.70 -1.62
CA GLY A 35 2.36 -5.40 -0.69
C GLY A 35 2.48 -3.90 -0.44
N CYS A 36 3.15 -3.53 0.64
CA CYS A 36 3.51 -2.15 0.92
C CYS A 36 5.03 -1.99 1.10
N HIS A 37 5.50 -0.76 0.97
CA HIS A 37 6.90 -0.43 1.16
C HIS A 37 7.33 -0.73 2.61
N PRO A 38 8.41 -1.51 2.83
CA PRO A 38 8.71 -2.12 4.12
C PRO A 38 9.08 -1.13 5.23
N LEU A 39 9.42 0.12 4.89
CA LEU A 39 9.75 1.16 5.88
C LEU A 39 8.61 2.15 6.11
N THR A 40 7.89 2.53 5.05
CA THR A 40 6.92 3.65 5.06
C THR A 40 5.48 3.17 5.17
N GLY A 41 5.20 1.95 4.72
CA GLY A 41 3.82 1.43 4.65
C GLY A 41 3.05 1.85 3.42
N GLN A 42 3.67 2.60 2.50
CA GLN A 42 3.03 3.01 1.26
C GLN A 42 2.72 1.80 0.37
N CYS A 43 1.46 1.64 0.00
CA CYS A 43 0.96 0.53 -0.81
C CYS A 43 1.41 0.64 -2.26
N PHE A 44 1.66 -0.50 -2.89
CA PHE A 44 1.90 -0.58 -4.33
C PHE A 44 0.57 -0.70 -5.07
N CYS A 45 0.05 0.41 -5.61
CA CYS A 45 -1.23 0.42 -6.29
C CYS A 45 -1.15 -0.30 -7.64
N ALA A 46 -1.80 -1.48 -7.73
CA ALA A 46 -1.81 -2.31 -8.93
C ALA A 46 -2.84 -1.84 -9.98
N THR A 47 -3.91 -1.17 -9.52
CA THR A 47 -5.00 -0.71 -10.38
C THR A 47 -4.66 0.64 -10.99
N LYS A 48 -4.78 0.76 -12.31
CA LYS A 48 -4.58 2.03 -13.01
C LYS A 48 -5.59 3.07 -12.52
N GLY A 49 -5.09 4.29 -12.27
CA GLY A 49 -5.92 5.39 -11.79
C GLY A 49 -6.26 5.33 -10.31
N VAL A 50 -5.73 4.37 -9.56
CA VAL A 50 -5.79 4.34 -8.09
C VAL A 50 -4.47 4.85 -7.54
N ILE A 51 -4.54 5.82 -6.64
CA ILE A 51 -3.42 6.48 -5.95
C ILE A 51 -3.71 6.57 -4.44
N GLY A 52 -2.84 7.27 -3.70
CA GLY A 52 -2.90 7.39 -2.25
C GLY A 52 -1.97 6.40 -1.55
N GLU A 53 -1.68 6.66 -0.27
CA GLU A 53 -0.78 5.79 0.52
C GLU A 53 -1.34 4.39 0.72
N GLN A 54 -2.66 4.24 0.70
CA GLN A 54 -3.38 2.99 0.92
C GLN A 54 -4.04 2.46 -0.37
N CYS A 55 -3.87 3.15 -1.50
CA CYS A 55 -4.59 2.88 -2.74
C CYS A 55 -6.10 3.01 -2.59
N ASP A 56 -6.54 4.12 -1.97
CA ASP A 56 -7.92 4.43 -1.61
C ASP A 56 -8.49 5.62 -2.38
N GLN A 57 -7.70 6.24 -3.27
CA GLN A 57 -8.07 7.44 -4.00
C GLN A 57 -8.01 7.21 -5.51
N CYS A 58 -8.91 7.84 -6.26
CA CYS A 58 -8.77 7.90 -7.72
C CYS A 58 -7.88 9.08 -8.11
N ASP A 59 -7.08 8.88 -9.15
CA ASP A 59 -6.17 9.88 -9.71
C ASP A 59 -6.96 10.93 -10.51
N ALA A 60 -7.60 11.84 -9.77
CA ALA A 60 -8.43 12.90 -10.33
C ALA A 60 -7.63 13.85 -11.23
N ASP A 61 -6.32 14.01 -11.00
CA ASP A 61 -5.43 14.80 -11.84
C ASP A 61 -5.27 14.18 -13.25
N ASN A 62 -5.48 12.86 -13.38
CA ASN A 62 -5.45 12.13 -14.66
C ASN A 62 -6.86 11.67 -15.11
N SER A 63 -7.91 12.42 -14.75
CA SER A 63 -9.30 12.15 -15.14
C SER A 63 -9.85 10.79 -14.70
N PHE A 64 -9.30 10.20 -13.62
CA PHE A 64 -9.89 9.02 -13.00
C PHE A 64 -10.92 9.43 -11.95
N LEU A 65 -12.15 8.99 -12.16
CA LEU A 65 -13.28 9.28 -11.28
C LEU A 65 -13.73 8.04 -10.53
N ASN A 66 -14.26 8.26 -9.32
CA ASN A 66 -14.76 7.20 -8.46
C ASN A 66 -16.15 6.75 -8.94
N GLY A 67 -16.22 5.59 -9.59
CA GLY A 67 -17.45 4.84 -9.79
C GLY A 67 -17.69 3.94 -8.61
N THR A 68 -18.93 3.48 -8.41
CA THR A 68 -19.33 2.52 -7.37
C THR A 68 -18.26 1.43 -7.11
N GLY A 69 -17.34 1.70 -6.17
CA GLY A 69 -16.24 0.82 -5.79
C GLY A 69 -15.01 0.74 -6.73
N THR A 70 -14.92 1.50 -7.82
CA THR A 70 -13.82 1.41 -8.81
C THR A 70 -13.52 2.73 -9.50
N CYS A 71 -12.24 3.02 -9.76
CA CYS A 71 -11.83 4.17 -10.56
C CYS A 71 -11.99 3.91 -12.07
N TYR A 72 -12.63 4.82 -12.80
CA TYR A 72 -12.74 4.77 -14.25
C TYR A 72 -12.15 6.03 -14.87
N CYS A 73 -11.53 5.88 -16.05
CA CYS A 73 -11.07 7.02 -16.84
C CYS A 73 -12.29 7.65 -17.54
N GLU A 74 -12.51 8.94 -17.33
CA GLU A 74 -13.51 9.69 -18.08
C GLU A 74 -12.94 10.04 -19.46
N LEU A 75 -13.55 9.47 -20.51
CA LEU A 75 -13.24 9.81 -21.90
C LEU A 75 -14.19 10.94 -22.31
N GLU A 76 -13.73 12.18 -22.23
CA GLU A 76 -14.39 13.32 -22.90
C GLU A 76 -14.25 13.23 -24.42
#